data_AF-A0A952SED7-F1
#
_entry.id   AF-A0A952SED7-F1
#
_cell.length_a   1.000
_cell.length_b   1.000
_cell.length_c   1.000
_cell.angle_alpha   90.00
_cell.angle_beta   90.00
_cell.angle_gamma   90.00
#
_symmetry.space_group_name_H-M   'P 1'
#
loop_
_entity.id
_entity.type
_entity.pdbx_description
1 polymer ?
#
loop_
_entity_poly.entity_id
_entity_poly.type
_entity_poly.pdbx_seq_one_letter_code
_entity_poly.pdbx_strand_id
1 'polypeptide(L)'
;MQRRWMVPPVIGLLWLVSLSACSGEGDTPTPAPPALTANPAEGIWRGTTNSNRAVTGLVLDNGAYWLLYSAVGNPSLLEGFIQGTSSAQSGAFTSSDARDFNLQTGLLTGTINGSYVTKQNLSGTIAYQNSTQSTFSTAYDTDYELTPDPNAIAGTYSGSVTATETATAVLTSTGTVSGSSSAGCLFSGTFVPRTDGNVFTVTITFGGQSGCTLGTQTVNGIGLFDAVTKQLTSAAWNSGKTDGFVFIGTKP
;
A
#
# COMPACT_ATOMS: atom_id res chain seq x y z
N MET A 1 66.59 -56.09 40.31
CA MET A 1 65.97 -57.38 39.90
C MET A 1 64.78 -57.07 39.02
N GLN A 2 64.60 -57.82 37.92
CA GLN A 2 63.50 -57.73 36.95
C GLN A 2 63.54 -56.47 36.06
N ARG A 3 63.21 -56.51 34.77
CA ARG A 3 62.74 -57.56 33.86
C ARG A 3 62.98 -57.06 32.42
N ARG A 4 63.07 -58.02 31.49
CA ARG A 4 63.09 -57.87 30.02
C ARG A 4 62.04 -56.85 29.51
N TRP A 5 62.21 -56.35 28.29
CA TRP A 5 61.37 -56.69 27.11
C TRP A 5 61.92 -55.94 25.86
N MET A 6 61.99 -56.66 24.73
CA MET A 6 62.38 -56.20 23.39
C MET A 6 61.20 -55.46 22.71
N VAL A 7 61.49 -54.56 21.76
CA VAL A 7 61.15 -54.61 20.30
C VAL A 7 61.40 -53.22 19.66
N PRO A 8 62.04 -53.11 18.47
CA PRO A 8 62.05 -51.91 17.62
C PRO A 8 61.14 -52.06 16.38
N PRO A 9 60.69 -50.94 15.76
CA PRO A 9 60.84 -50.76 14.30
C PRO A 9 61.20 -49.30 13.92
N VAL A 10 62.08 -48.99 12.95
CA VAL A 10 61.98 -48.99 11.46
C VAL A 10 60.93 -48.02 10.87
N ILE A 11 61.30 -47.38 9.75
CA ILE A 11 60.53 -46.52 8.79
C ILE A 11 60.69 -45.01 9.09
N GLY A 12 61.07 -44.12 8.18
CA GLY A 12 61.29 -44.18 6.74
C GLY A 12 61.12 -42.76 6.17
N LEU A 13 62.10 -42.33 5.37
CA LEU A 13 62.20 -41.06 4.64
C LEU A 13 61.05 -40.89 3.63
N LEU A 14 60.43 -39.71 3.47
CA LEU A 14 59.85 -39.30 2.17
C LEU A 14 59.66 -37.78 2.06
N TRP A 15 60.34 -37.18 1.09
CA TRP A 15 60.10 -35.84 0.54
C TRP A 15 58.84 -35.84 -0.33
N LEU A 16 57.98 -34.83 -0.19
CA LEU A 16 56.87 -34.54 -1.12
C LEU A 16 56.86 -33.06 -1.47
N VAL A 17 57.02 -32.80 -2.77
CA VAL A 17 56.94 -31.50 -3.44
C VAL A 17 55.47 -31.12 -3.56
N SER A 18 55.07 -29.97 -3.01
CA SER A 18 53.70 -29.44 -3.17
C SER A 18 53.64 -28.50 -4.37
N LEU A 19 53.12 -28.99 -5.51
CA LEU A 19 52.43 -28.15 -6.50
C LEU A 19 50.93 -28.13 -6.13
N SER A 20 50.41 -26.98 -5.72
CA SER A 20 48.97 -26.72 -5.68
C SER A 20 48.67 -25.53 -6.58
N ALA A 21 47.92 -25.83 -7.65
CA ALA A 21 47.41 -24.88 -8.63
C ALA A 21 46.51 -23.83 -7.96
N CYS A 22 46.68 -22.58 -8.36
CA CYS A 22 45.75 -21.50 -8.05
C CYS A 22 44.68 -21.49 -9.17
N SER A 23 43.54 -22.14 -8.92
CA SER A 23 42.35 -22.01 -9.78
C SER A 23 41.71 -20.66 -9.50
N GLY A 24 41.78 -19.77 -10.50
CA GLY A 24 41.00 -18.54 -10.50
C GLY A 24 39.54 -18.86 -10.81
N GLU A 25 38.72 -18.94 -9.77
CA GLU A 25 37.26 -18.89 -9.90
C GLU A 25 36.86 -17.43 -10.08
N GLY A 26 36.57 -17.07 -11.33
CA GLY A 26 35.96 -15.79 -11.65
C GLY A 26 34.57 -15.73 -11.03
N ASP A 27 34.41 -14.82 -10.08
CA ASP A 27 33.11 -14.35 -9.62
C ASP A 27 32.37 -13.72 -10.81
N THR A 28 31.66 -14.53 -11.60
CA THR A 28 30.60 -13.99 -12.45
C THR A 28 29.54 -13.41 -11.52
N PRO A 29 29.34 -12.08 -11.48
CA PRO A 29 28.28 -11.51 -10.67
C PRO A 29 26.96 -12.11 -11.17
N THR A 30 26.20 -12.68 -10.24
CA THR A 30 24.83 -13.13 -10.53
C THR A 30 24.10 -11.93 -11.14
N PRO A 31 23.50 -12.06 -12.34
CA PRO A 31 22.76 -10.97 -12.95
C PRO A 31 21.72 -10.48 -11.94
N ALA A 32 21.72 -9.17 -11.67
CA ALA A 32 20.66 -8.57 -10.86
C ALA A 32 19.31 -8.98 -11.45
N PRO A 33 18.31 -9.35 -10.62
CA PRO A 33 16.98 -9.67 -11.12
C PRO A 33 16.50 -8.57 -12.07
N PRO A 34 15.85 -8.91 -13.19
CA PRO A 34 15.23 -7.90 -14.05
C PRO A 34 14.37 -6.98 -13.19
N ALA A 35 14.56 -5.66 -13.32
CA ALA A 35 13.69 -4.70 -12.66
C ALA A 35 12.23 -5.03 -13.06
N LEU A 36 11.35 -5.15 -12.06
CA LEU A 36 9.92 -5.31 -12.32
C LEU A 36 9.48 -4.15 -13.21
N THR A 37 8.83 -4.45 -14.33
CA THR A 37 8.28 -3.41 -15.19
C THR A 37 7.14 -2.74 -14.43
N ALA A 38 7.29 -1.44 -14.17
CA ALA A 38 6.26 -0.65 -13.51
C ALA A 38 4.93 -0.77 -14.25
N ASN A 39 3.84 -0.86 -13.49
CA ASN A 39 2.50 -0.94 -14.04
C ASN A 39 2.23 0.29 -14.93
N PRO A 40 1.92 0.13 -16.23
CA PRO A 40 1.74 1.25 -17.15
C PRO A 40 0.50 2.11 -16.88
N ALA A 41 -0.40 1.67 -15.99
CA ALA A 41 -1.54 2.42 -15.48
C ALA A 41 -1.26 3.07 -14.11
N GLU A 42 -0.02 3.02 -13.62
CA GLU A 42 0.42 3.70 -12.39
C GLU A 42 0.07 5.19 -12.41
N GLY A 43 -0.43 5.69 -11.27
CA GLY A 43 -0.86 7.09 -11.14
C GLY A 43 -1.92 7.35 -10.09
N ILE A 44 -2.15 8.63 -9.82
CA ILE A 44 -3.40 9.12 -9.22
C ILE A 44 -4.38 9.41 -10.35
N TRP A 45 -5.64 9.02 -10.13
CA TRP A 45 -6.71 9.09 -11.10
C TRP A 45 -7.93 9.74 -10.45
N ARG A 46 -8.49 10.79 -11.04
CA ARG A 46 -9.66 11.48 -10.47
C ARG A 46 -10.82 11.53 -11.46
N GLY A 47 -12.02 11.34 -10.96
CA GLY A 47 -13.21 11.41 -11.80
C GLY A 47 -14.48 11.00 -11.07
N THR A 48 -15.39 10.37 -11.80
CA THR A 48 -16.72 10.03 -11.26
C THR A 48 -17.24 8.68 -11.73
N THR A 49 -18.25 8.18 -11.04
CA THR A 49 -19.06 7.04 -11.47
C THR A 49 -20.30 7.47 -12.26
N ASN A 50 -20.97 6.52 -12.92
CA ASN A 50 -22.30 6.73 -13.52
C ASN A 50 -23.40 7.12 -12.52
N SER A 51 -23.14 6.99 -11.21
CA SER A 51 -24.03 7.40 -10.12
C SER A 51 -23.61 8.72 -9.47
N ASN A 52 -22.73 9.48 -10.14
CA ASN A 52 -22.21 10.76 -9.65
C ASN A 52 -21.53 10.67 -8.28
N ARG A 53 -20.84 9.56 -8.02
CA ARG A 53 -19.86 9.46 -6.93
C ARG A 53 -18.55 10.08 -7.42
N ALA A 54 -17.87 10.87 -6.59
CA ALA A 54 -16.48 11.24 -6.82
C ALA A 54 -15.59 10.01 -6.60
N VAL A 55 -14.55 9.86 -7.42
CA VAL A 55 -13.57 8.77 -7.34
C VAL A 55 -12.17 9.36 -7.31
N THR A 56 -11.39 8.96 -6.31
CA THR A 56 -9.93 9.14 -6.27
C THR A 56 -9.30 7.75 -6.32
N GLY A 57 -8.77 7.41 -7.48
CA GLY A 57 -8.02 6.20 -7.75
C GLY A 57 -6.52 6.41 -7.53
N LEU A 58 -5.85 5.36 -7.08
CA LEU A 58 -4.41 5.23 -7.01
C LEU A 58 -4.04 3.87 -7.54
N VAL A 59 -3.17 3.81 -8.54
CA VAL A 59 -2.54 2.58 -9.05
C VAL A 59 -1.05 2.68 -8.76
N LEU A 60 -0.51 1.69 -8.06
CA LEU A 60 0.90 1.62 -7.72
C LEU A 60 1.70 0.88 -8.81
N ASP A 61 3.01 1.11 -8.82
CA ASP A 61 4.01 0.46 -9.66
C ASP A 61 3.88 -1.07 -9.72
N ASN A 62 3.54 -1.70 -8.59
CA ASN A 62 3.37 -3.15 -8.46
C ASN A 62 1.96 -3.66 -8.84
N GLY A 63 1.09 -2.76 -9.31
CA GLY A 63 -0.29 -3.05 -9.72
C GLY A 63 -1.31 -3.11 -8.58
N ALA A 64 -0.92 -2.96 -7.32
CA ALA A 64 -1.89 -2.73 -6.26
C ALA A 64 -2.63 -1.41 -6.51
N TYR A 65 -3.94 -1.40 -6.32
CA TYR A 65 -4.74 -0.19 -6.51
C TYR A 65 -5.72 0.06 -5.38
N TRP A 66 -6.14 1.32 -5.28
CA TRP A 66 -7.11 1.85 -4.33
C TRP A 66 -8.06 2.77 -5.07
N LEU A 67 -9.37 2.57 -4.99
CA LEU A 67 -10.38 3.50 -5.50
C LEU A 67 -11.22 3.99 -4.35
N LEU A 68 -10.96 5.20 -3.86
CA LEU A 68 -11.76 5.83 -2.82
C LEU A 68 -12.95 6.52 -3.47
N TYR A 69 -14.15 6.35 -2.91
CA TYR A 69 -15.36 6.87 -3.53
C TYR A 69 -16.30 7.54 -2.53
N SER A 70 -16.96 8.59 -3.01
CA SER A 70 -17.97 9.32 -2.25
C SER A 70 -19.33 8.64 -2.32
N ALA A 71 -20.29 9.17 -1.57
CA ALA A 71 -21.67 8.74 -1.59
C ALA A 71 -22.37 9.09 -2.91
N VAL A 72 -23.42 8.32 -3.25
CA VAL A 72 -24.23 8.54 -4.46
C VAL A 72 -24.77 9.97 -4.46
N GLY A 73 -24.47 10.73 -5.51
CA GLY A 73 -24.93 12.11 -5.67
C GLY A 73 -24.37 13.10 -4.63
N ASN A 74 -23.46 12.68 -3.75
CA ASN A 74 -22.82 13.53 -2.76
C ASN A 74 -21.29 13.36 -2.81
N PRO A 75 -20.58 14.17 -3.63
CA PRO A 75 -19.14 14.06 -3.83
C PRO A 75 -18.29 14.37 -2.59
N SER A 76 -18.86 15.02 -1.57
CA SER A 76 -18.15 15.44 -0.36
C SER A 76 -18.24 14.44 0.79
N LEU A 77 -19.16 13.48 0.72
CA LEU A 77 -19.33 12.45 1.74
C LEU A 77 -18.61 11.19 1.31
N LEU A 78 -17.55 10.80 2.01
CA LEU A 78 -16.83 9.56 1.74
C LEU A 78 -17.69 8.35 2.13
N GLU A 79 -17.80 7.35 1.25
CA GLU A 79 -18.63 6.15 1.51
C GLU A 79 -17.83 4.86 1.53
N GLY A 80 -16.63 4.84 0.96
CA GLY A 80 -15.82 3.64 1.01
C GLY A 80 -14.65 3.67 0.05
N PHE A 81 -14.09 2.48 -0.13
CA PHE A 81 -12.94 2.29 -0.99
C PHE A 81 -12.82 0.86 -1.48
N ILE A 82 -12.26 0.72 -2.68
CA ILE A 82 -12.00 -0.55 -3.33
C ILE A 82 -10.50 -0.78 -3.34
N GLN A 83 -10.05 -1.98 -3.00
CA GLN A 83 -8.65 -2.38 -3.07
C GLN A 83 -8.53 -3.69 -3.83
N GLY A 84 -7.49 -3.80 -4.65
CA GLY A 84 -7.17 -5.04 -5.36
C GLY A 84 -5.80 -4.99 -6.00
N THR A 85 -5.55 -5.96 -6.87
CA THR A 85 -4.39 -5.99 -7.76
C THR A 85 -4.84 -5.95 -9.21
N SER A 86 -4.10 -5.22 -10.03
CA SER A 86 -4.42 -4.97 -11.42
C SER A 86 -3.39 -5.61 -12.35
N SER A 87 -3.86 -6.09 -13.49
CA SER A 87 -3.06 -6.35 -14.68
C SER A 87 -3.33 -5.23 -15.68
N ALA A 88 -2.28 -4.52 -16.08
CA ALA A 88 -2.35 -3.45 -17.07
C ALA A 88 -1.44 -3.78 -18.26
N GLN A 89 -2.04 -4.06 -19.42
CA GLN A 89 -1.29 -4.43 -20.62
C GLN A 89 -2.04 -3.97 -21.88
N SER A 90 -1.30 -3.37 -22.83
CA SER A 90 -1.85 -2.98 -24.13
C SER A 90 -3.14 -2.14 -24.04
N GLY A 91 -3.21 -1.23 -23.07
CA GLY A 91 -4.37 -0.37 -22.84
C GLY A 91 -5.55 -1.03 -22.10
N ALA A 92 -5.46 -2.31 -21.74
CA ALA A 92 -6.46 -2.99 -20.91
C ALA A 92 -6.07 -2.94 -19.42
N PHE A 93 -7.03 -2.63 -18.55
CA PHE A 93 -6.89 -2.68 -17.09
C PHE A 93 -7.88 -3.70 -16.53
N THR A 94 -7.39 -4.75 -15.87
CA THR A 94 -8.24 -5.80 -15.31
C THR A 94 -7.87 -6.13 -13.86
N SER A 95 -8.85 -6.50 -13.05
CA SER A 95 -8.66 -7.00 -11.68
C SER A 95 -9.70 -8.07 -11.37
N SER A 96 -9.26 -9.20 -10.82
CA SER A 96 -10.13 -10.32 -10.45
C SER A 96 -10.36 -10.43 -8.93
N ASP A 97 -9.69 -9.61 -8.14
CA ASP A 97 -9.59 -9.71 -6.69
C ASP A 97 -10.08 -8.43 -5.97
N ALA A 98 -10.86 -7.60 -6.65
CA ALA A 98 -11.39 -6.36 -6.07
C ALA A 98 -12.20 -6.65 -4.81
N ARG A 99 -11.80 -6.02 -3.71
CA ARG A 99 -12.53 -5.96 -2.45
C ARG A 99 -13.03 -4.55 -2.27
N ASP A 100 -14.29 -4.40 -1.90
CA ASP A 100 -14.91 -3.09 -1.67
C ASP A 100 -15.36 -2.99 -0.22
N PHE A 101 -14.71 -2.11 0.53
CA PHE A 101 -15.11 -1.74 1.87
C PHE A 101 -16.09 -0.58 1.77
N ASN A 102 -17.38 -0.93 1.75
CA ASN A 102 -18.47 0.04 1.72
C ASN A 102 -18.99 0.30 3.14
N LEU A 103 -18.97 1.55 3.58
CA LEU A 103 -19.39 1.95 4.92
C LEU A 103 -20.90 1.76 5.18
N GLN A 104 -21.71 1.60 4.14
CA GLN A 104 -23.15 1.40 4.24
C GLN A 104 -23.56 -0.07 4.14
N THR A 105 -22.96 -0.82 3.22
CA THR A 105 -23.35 -2.20 2.90
C THR A 105 -22.37 -3.25 3.41
N GLY A 106 -21.23 -2.84 3.97
CA GLY A 106 -20.16 -3.72 4.40
C GLY A 106 -19.29 -4.21 3.25
N LEU A 107 -18.56 -5.30 3.48
CA LEU A 107 -17.58 -5.83 2.55
C LEU A 107 -18.23 -6.51 1.34
N LEU A 108 -17.90 -6.03 0.14
CA LEU A 108 -18.29 -6.62 -1.14
C LEU A 108 -17.05 -7.12 -1.89
N THR A 109 -17.28 -7.98 -2.88
CA THR A 109 -16.23 -8.46 -3.79
C THR A 109 -16.68 -8.31 -5.23
N GLY A 110 -15.73 -8.05 -6.12
CA GLY A 110 -16.01 -7.84 -7.52
C GLY A 110 -14.80 -8.03 -8.43
N THR A 111 -15.03 -7.79 -9.71
CA THR A 111 -14.00 -7.76 -10.74
C THR A 111 -14.05 -6.41 -11.46
N ILE A 112 -12.88 -5.92 -11.89
CA ILE A 112 -12.78 -4.70 -12.69
C ILE A 112 -12.36 -5.09 -14.10
N ASN A 113 -13.10 -4.58 -15.08
CA ASN A 113 -12.72 -4.58 -16.48
C ASN A 113 -12.74 -3.15 -17.01
N GLY A 114 -11.63 -2.69 -17.54
CA GLY A 114 -11.46 -1.31 -17.98
C GLY A 114 -10.36 -1.15 -19.02
N SER A 115 -10.13 0.10 -19.37
CA SER A 115 -9.10 0.53 -20.30
C SER A 115 -8.37 1.75 -19.76
N TYR A 116 -7.11 1.88 -20.13
CA TYR A 116 -6.29 3.02 -19.79
C TYR A 116 -5.54 3.55 -21.01
N VAL A 117 -5.28 4.86 -20.97
CA VAL A 117 -4.24 5.51 -21.77
C VAL A 117 -3.27 6.13 -20.77
N THR A 118 -2.01 5.68 -20.81
CA THR A 118 -0.97 6.08 -19.86
C THR A 118 -0.92 7.59 -19.68
N LYS A 119 -0.99 8.03 -18.42
CA LYS A 119 -0.99 9.44 -18.00
C LYS A 119 -2.08 10.32 -18.65
N GLN A 120 -3.17 9.72 -19.13
CA GLN A 120 -4.29 10.46 -19.72
C GLN A 120 -5.63 10.10 -19.09
N ASN A 121 -6.07 8.84 -19.22
CA ASN A 121 -7.36 8.41 -18.67
C ASN A 121 -7.32 6.95 -18.23
N LEU A 122 -8.20 6.63 -17.27
CA LEU A 122 -8.49 5.29 -16.79
C LEU A 122 -10.01 5.19 -16.59
N SER A 123 -10.66 4.25 -17.27
CA SER A 123 -12.11 4.05 -17.18
C SER A 123 -12.44 2.57 -17.14
N GLY A 124 -13.55 2.20 -16.52
CA GLY A 124 -13.92 0.80 -16.42
C GLY A 124 -15.25 0.56 -15.74
N THR A 125 -15.51 -0.72 -15.52
CA THR A 125 -16.70 -1.21 -14.82
C THR A 125 -16.24 -2.14 -13.70
N ILE A 126 -16.73 -1.89 -12.48
CA ILE A 126 -16.71 -2.90 -11.42
C ILE A 126 -18.01 -3.72 -11.51
N ALA A 127 -17.86 -5.05 -11.52
CA ALA A 127 -18.96 -6.00 -11.46
C ALA A 127 -18.89 -6.78 -10.15
N TYR A 128 -19.92 -6.65 -9.32
CA TYR A 128 -20.00 -7.31 -8.03
C TYR A 128 -20.64 -8.69 -8.13
N GLN A 129 -20.35 -9.57 -7.17
CA GLN A 129 -20.96 -10.90 -7.10
C GLN A 129 -22.49 -10.88 -6.93
N ASN A 130 -23.04 -9.79 -6.38
CA ASN A 130 -24.48 -9.58 -6.25
C ASN A 130 -25.15 -9.09 -7.56
N SER A 131 -24.46 -9.18 -8.71
CA SER A 131 -24.92 -8.73 -10.03
C SER A 131 -25.08 -7.21 -10.20
N THR A 132 -24.71 -6.40 -9.20
CA THR A 132 -24.65 -4.94 -9.35
C THR A 132 -23.40 -4.56 -10.16
N GLN A 133 -23.50 -3.51 -10.95
CA GLN A 133 -22.36 -2.94 -11.67
C GLN A 133 -22.32 -1.43 -11.50
N SER A 134 -21.11 -0.88 -11.48
CA SER A 134 -20.89 0.57 -11.54
C SER A 134 -19.79 0.84 -12.54
N THR A 135 -19.97 1.86 -13.37
CA THR A 135 -18.90 2.34 -14.25
C THR A 135 -18.20 3.52 -13.60
N PHE A 136 -16.94 3.73 -13.96
CA PHE A 136 -16.16 4.90 -13.58
C PHE A 136 -15.39 5.44 -14.77
N SER A 137 -15.20 6.75 -14.79
CA SER A 137 -14.32 7.43 -15.73
C SER A 137 -13.47 8.44 -14.99
N THR A 138 -12.15 8.36 -15.19
CA THR A 138 -11.16 9.18 -14.50
C THR A 138 -10.11 9.71 -15.46
N ALA A 139 -9.54 10.86 -15.10
CA ALA A 139 -8.39 11.47 -15.73
C ALA A 139 -7.17 11.32 -14.84
N TYR A 140 -5.99 11.32 -15.47
CA TYR A 140 -4.72 11.31 -14.76
C TYR A 140 -4.54 12.61 -13.97
N ASP A 141 -4.11 12.49 -12.72
CA ASP A 141 -3.73 13.63 -11.88
C ASP A 141 -2.21 13.77 -11.87
N THR A 142 -1.73 14.91 -12.37
CA THR A 142 -0.31 15.23 -12.44
C THR A 142 0.34 15.41 -11.08
N ASP A 143 -0.45 15.57 -10.01
CA ASP A 143 0.08 15.61 -8.65
C ASP A 143 0.80 14.31 -8.28
N TYR A 144 0.53 13.20 -8.98
CA TYR A 144 1.29 11.95 -8.81
C TYR A 144 2.79 12.12 -9.06
N GLU A 145 3.18 13.02 -9.95
CA GLU A 145 4.59 13.23 -10.34
C GLU A 145 5.38 14.06 -9.31
N LEU A 146 4.70 14.58 -8.29
CA LEU A 146 5.34 15.34 -7.22
C LEU A 146 6.04 14.40 -6.23
N THR A 147 7.07 14.91 -5.56
CA THR A 147 7.71 14.18 -4.45
C THR A 147 6.88 14.39 -3.17
N PRO A 148 6.49 13.32 -2.46
CA PRO A 148 5.80 13.46 -1.18
C PRO A 148 6.69 14.17 -0.16
N ASP A 149 6.20 15.27 0.41
CA ASP A 149 6.93 16.05 1.43
C ASP A 149 6.36 15.78 2.85
N PRO A 150 7.13 15.12 3.74
CA PRO A 150 6.75 14.92 5.14
C PRO A 150 6.48 16.23 5.91
N ASN A 151 7.13 17.32 5.53
CA ASN A 151 6.91 18.61 6.18
C ASN A 151 5.57 19.21 5.78
N ALA A 152 5.18 19.05 4.51
CA ALA A 152 3.89 19.49 4.00
C ALA A 152 2.72 18.77 4.69
N ILE A 153 2.89 17.52 5.13
CA ILE A 153 1.81 16.79 5.83
C ILE A 153 1.78 17.04 7.34
N ALA A 154 2.82 17.63 7.94
CA ALA A 154 2.84 17.88 9.38
C ALA A 154 1.70 18.82 9.81
N GLY A 155 1.04 18.51 10.93
CA GLY A 155 -0.04 19.31 11.47
C GLY A 155 -1.13 18.49 12.16
N THR A 156 -2.16 19.17 12.63
CA THR A 156 -3.35 18.57 13.23
C THR A 156 -4.50 18.59 12.24
N TYR A 157 -5.01 17.42 11.92
CA TYR A 157 -6.15 17.20 11.04
C TYR A 157 -7.38 16.87 11.84
N SER A 158 -8.52 17.41 11.42
CA SER A 158 -9.83 16.96 11.86
C SER A 158 -10.64 16.53 10.64
N GLY A 159 -11.32 15.40 10.74
CA GLY A 159 -11.93 14.77 9.57
C GLY A 159 -12.89 13.65 9.90
N SER A 160 -13.58 13.17 8.88
CA SER A 160 -14.52 12.05 8.98
C SER A 160 -13.79 10.73 8.77
N VAL A 161 -14.16 9.73 9.57
CA VAL A 161 -13.82 8.31 9.32
C VAL A 161 -15.04 7.51 8.85
N THR A 162 -16.23 7.95 9.25
CA THR A 162 -17.52 7.47 8.72
C THR A 162 -18.47 8.67 8.57
N ALA A 163 -19.72 8.43 8.17
CA ALA A 163 -20.75 9.47 8.14
C ALA A 163 -21.09 10.05 9.53
N THR A 164 -20.81 9.32 10.61
CA THR A 164 -21.21 9.68 11.98
C THR A 164 -20.04 9.78 12.96
N GLU A 165 -18.84 9.40 12.54
CA GLU A 165 -17.64 9.40 13.38
C GLU A 165 -16.56 10.27 12.76
N THR A 166 -15.94 11.09 13.60
CA THR A 166 -14.82 11.96 13.24
C THR A 166 -13.56 11.52 13.97
N ALA A 167 -12.40 11.89 13.44
CA ALA A 167 -11.11 11.68 14.09
C ALA A 167 -10.27 12.94 14.06
N THR A 168 -9.46 13.11 15.10
CA THR A 168 -8.37 14.07 15.14
C THR A 168 -7.06 13.32 15.05
N ALA A 169 -6.22 13.69 14.09
CA ALA A 169 -4.91 13.09 13.86
C ALA A 169 -3.83 14.17 13.89
N VAL A 170 -2.76 13.91 14.62
CA VAL A 170 -1.56 14.77 14.68
C VAL A 170 -0.45 14.07 13.93
N LEU A 171 0.01 14.67 12.84
CA LEU A 171 1.13 14.21 12.04
C LEU A 171 2.36 15.08 12.31
N THR A 172 3.49 14.44 12.51
CA THR A 172 4.79 15.11 12.65
C THR A 172 5.52 15.17 11.31
N SER A 173 6.54 16.03 11.21
CA SER A 173 7.41 16.10 10.02
C SER A 173 8.27 14.85 9.82
N THR A 174 8.40 13.98 10.84
CA THR A 174 9.05 12.68 10.70
C THR A 174 8.08 11.58 10.21
N GLY A 175 6.85 11.95 9.87
CA GLY A 175 5.83 11.01 9.40
C GLY A 175 5.22 10.15 10.49
N THR A 176 5.37 10.49 11.79
CA THR A 176 4.63 9.78 12.84
C THR A 176 3.24 10.38 13.00
N VAL A 177 2.24 9.53 13.26
CA VAL A 177 0.87 9.94 13.52
C VAL A 177 0.36 9.40 14.86
N SER A 178 -0.43 10.20 15.54
CA SER A 178 -1.22 9.78 16.70
C SER A 178 -2.54 10.52 16.73
N GLY A 179 -3.56 9.95 17.37
CA GLY A 179 -4.87 10.58 17.39
C GLY A 179 -5.92 9.81 18.15
N SER A 180 -7.14 10.33 18.04
CA SER A 180 -8.32 9.74 18.62
C SER A 180 -9.56 9.99 17.77
N SER A 181 -10.47 9.02 17.73
CA SER A 181 -11.80 9.23 17.15
C SER A 181 -12.80 9.77 18.17
N SER A 182 -13.93 10.29 17.69
CA SER A 182 -15.06 10.73 18.52
C SER A 182 -15.72 9.58 19.28
N ALA A 183 -15.48 8.33 18.87
CA ALA A 183 -15.88 7.14 19.62
C ALA A 183 -14.91 6.80 20.78
N GLY A 184 -13.80 7.54 20.91
CA GLY A 184 -12.78 7.31 21.93
C GLY A 184 -11.74 6.25 21.55
N CYS A 185 -11.65 5.86 20.27
CA CYS A 185 -10.60 4.98 19.82
C CYS A 185 -9.29 5.75 19.67
N LEU A 186 -8.25 5.37 20.42
CA LEU A 186 -6.91 5.92 20.22
C LEU A 186 -6.20 5.15 19.12
N PHE A 187 -5.36 5.84 18.36
CA PHE A 187 -4.53 5.22 17.33
C PHE A 187 -3.16 5.90 17.21
N SER A 188 -2.19 5.15 16.70
CA SER A 188 -0.84 5.66 16.39
C SER A 188 -0.26 4.93 15.18
N GLY A 189 0.73 5.52 14.52
CA GLY A 189 1.26 4.93 13.30
C GLY A 189 2.24 5.81 12.54
N THR A 190 2.36 5.55 11.23
CA THR A 190 3.29 6.25 10.34
C THR A 190 2.71 6.55 8.96
N PHE A 191 3.23 7.62 8.37
CA PHE A 191 3.08 8.05 6.98
C PHE A 191 4.48 8.16 6.40
N VAL A 192 4.87 7.18 5.58
CA VAL A 192 6.22 7.10 5.00
C VAL A 192 6.12 7.43 3.51
N PRO A 193 6.85 8.45 3.00
CA PRO A 193 6.91 8.74 1.57
C PRO A 193 7.25 7.49 0.77
N ARG A 194 6.50 7.24 -0.31
CA ARG A 194 6.90 6.24 -1.29
C ARG A 194 8.04 6.79 -2.16
N THR A 195 8.82 5.87 -2.71
CA THR A 195 9.84 6.19 -3.72
C THR A 195 9.22 6.63 -5.04
N ASP A 196 8.03 6.11 -5.32
CA ASP A 196 7.29 6.30 -6.56
C ASP A 196 5.92 6.88 -6.27
N GLY A 197 5.65 8.03 -6.90
CA GLY A 197 4.42 8.78 -6.76
C GLY A 197 4.35 9.69 -5.53
N ASN A 198 3.53 10.74 -5.61
CA ASN A 198 3.16 11.60 -4.49
C ASN A 198 2.18 10.90 -3.53
N VAL A 199 2.65 9.85 -2.87
CA VAL A 199 1.85 8.95 -2.04
C VAL A 199 2.64 8.57 -0.80
N PHE A 200 1.93 8.43 0.32
CA PHE A 200 2.48 7.88 1.56
C PHE A 200 2.02 6.43 1.75
N THR A 201 2.93 5.58 2.19
CA THR A 201 2.57 4.30 2.81
C THR A 201 2.11 4.58 4.23
N VAL A 202 0.96 4.05 4.60
CA VAL A 202 0.32 4.28 5.89
C VAL A 202 0.27 2.99 6.68
N THR A 203 0.69 3.05 7.95
CA THR A 203 0.51 1.98 8.92
C THR A 203 -0.13 2.58 10.16
N ILE A 204 -1.26 2.03 10.61
CA ILE A 204 -1.96 2.49 11.82
C ILE A 204 -2.20 1.30 12.74
N THR A 205 -1.96 1.50 14.04
CA THR A 205 -2.25 0.55 15.11
C THR A 205 -3.26 1.18 16.08
N PHE A 206 -4.33 0.44 16.34
CA PHE A 206 -5.41 0.86 17.24
C PHE A 206 -5.10 0.49 18.70
N GLY A 207 -5.56 1.32 19.63
CA GLY A 207 -5.22 1.23 21.05
C GLY A 207 -6.07 0.25 21.87
N GLY A 208 -7.08 -0.40 21.27
CA GLY A 208 -7.91 -1.40 21.94
C GLY A 208 -8.94 -0.87 22.95
N GLN A 209 -9.18 0.44 23.00
CA GLN A 209 -10.26 1.02 23.80
C GLN A 209 -11.63 0.53 23.29
N SER A 210 -12.68 0.68 24.11
CA SER A 210 -14.05 0.28 23.74
C SER A 210 -14.59 0.96 22.48
N GLY A 211 -14.04 2.12 22.10
CA GLY A 211 -14.36 2.80 20.85
C GLY A 211 -13.69 2.24 19.60
N CYS A 212 -12.71 1.32 19.75
CA CYS A 212 -11.96 0.76 18.64
C CYS A 212 -12.63 -0.50 18.09
N THR A 213 -13.41 -0.37 17.01
CA THR A 213 -14.01 -1.51 16.29
C THR A 213 -12.95 -2.51 15.82
N LEU A 214 -11.78 -2.01 15.41
CA LEU A 214 -10.64 -2.81 14.98
C LEU A 214 -9.81 -3.40 16.15
N GLY A 215 -10.19 -3.15 17.41
CA GLY A 215 -9.48 -3.62 18.60
C GLY A 215 -8.05 -3.09 18.67
N THR A 216 -7.07 -4.00 18.70
CA THR A 216 -5.63 -3.71 18.73
C THR A 216 -4.94 -3.99 17.40
N GLN A 217 -5.70 -4.17 16.31
CA GLN A 217 -5.14 -4.53 15.02
C GLN A 217 -4.23 -3.43 14.45
N THR A 218 -3.32 -3.86 13.59
CA THR A 218 -2.56 -2.97 12.71
C THR A 218 -3.09 -3.10 11.29
N VAL A 219 -3.31 -1.96 10.65
CA VAL A 219 -3.78 -1.86 9.27
C VAL A 219 -2.74 -1.16 8.42
N ASN A 220 -2.68 -1.51 7.14
CA ASN A 220 -1.75 -0.94 6.18
C ASN A 220 -2.50 -0.40 4.95
N GLY A 221 -1.99 0.68 4.38
CA GLY A 221 -2.57 1.26 3.19
C GLY A 221 -1.85 2.50 2.70
N ILE A 222 -2.62 3.48 2.25
CA ILE A 222 -2.13 4.64 1.50
C ILE A 222 -2.63 5.95 2.10
N GLY A 223 -1.88 7.01 1.84
CA GLY A 223 -2.20 8.38 2.18
C GLY A 223 -1.91 9.31 1.01
N LEU A 224 -2.85 10.19 0.71
CA LEU A 224 -2.77 11.24 -0.30
C LEU A 224 -2.95 12.59 0.38
N PHE A 225 -2.07 13.54 0.09
CA PHE A 225 -2.18 14.91 0.61
C PHE A 225 -2.40 15.88 -0.54
N ASP A 226 -3.49 16.62 -0.49
CA ASP A 226 -3.77 17.74 -1.37
C ASP A 226 -3.28 19.03 -0.69
N ALA A 227 -2.24 19.63 -1.25
CA ALA A 227 -1.62 20.83 -0.72
C ALA A 227 -2.49 22.08 -0.89
N VAL A 228 -3.39 22.11 -1.87
CA VAL A 228 -4.29 23.24 -2.14
C VAL A 228 -5.39 23.29 -1.09
N THR A 229 -6.03 22.15 -0.84
CA THR A 229 -7.14 22.06 0.13
C THR A 229 -6.67 21.71 1.54
N LYS A 230 -5.36 21.48 1.72
CA LYS A 230 -4.75 20.97 2.97
C LYS A 230 -5.44 19.71 3.48
N GLN A 231 -5.92 18.88 2.55
CA GLN A 231 -6.70 17.69 2.84
C GLN A 231 -5.80 16.46 2.85
N LEU A 232 -5.88 15.69 3.92
CA LEU A 232 -5.32 14.35 4.02
C LEU A 232 -6.42 13.33 3.79
N THR A 233 -6.25 12.51 2.77
CA THR A 233 -7.10 11.35 2.51
C THR A 233 -6.28 10.08 2.76
N SER A 234 -6.80 9.14 3.53
CA SER A 234 -6.12 7.88 3.81
C SER A 234 -7.10 6.71 3.85
N ALA A 235 -6.62 5.54 3.46
CA ALA A 235 -7.37 4.30 3.53
C ALA A 235 -6.42 3.16 3.86
N ALA A 236 -6.86 2.23 4.72
CA ALA A 236 -6.06 1.08 5.13
C ALA A 236 -6.95 -0.09 5.55
N TRP A 237 -6.41 -1.31 5.51
CA TRP A 237 -7.12 -2.54 5.86
C TRP A 237 -6.21 -3.43 6.69
N ASN A 238 -6.80 -4.34 7.45
CA ASN A 238 -6.06 -5.39 8.13
C ASN A 238 -5.49 -6.42 7.13
N SER A 239 -4.58 -7.27 7.59
CA SER A 239 -3.95 -8.31 6.75
C SER A 239 -4.96 -9.29 6.13
N GLY A 240 -6.10 -9.52 6.81
CA GLY A 240 -7.19 -10.34 6.32
C GLY A 240 -8.05 -9.69 5.22
N LYS A 241 -7.89 -8.38 4.99
CA LYS A 241 -8.77 -7.56 4.15
C LYS A 241 -10.26 -7.72 4.51
N THR A 242 -10.54 -7.89 5.79
CA THR A 242 -11.89 -8.05 6.32
C THR A 242 -12.42 -6.77 6.95
N ASP A 243 -11.53 -5.88 7.36
CA ASP A 243 -11.87 -4.65 8.04
C ASP A 243 -10.77 -3.60 7.82
N GLY A 244 -11.10 -2.32 8.01
CA GLY A 244 -10.21 -1.22 7.68
C GLY A 244 -10.76 0.14 8.11
N PHE A 245 -10.08 1.19 7.69
CA PHE A 245 -10.58 2.54 7.84
C PHE A 245 -10.40 3.32 6.54
N VAL A 246 -11.20 4.37 6.46
CA VAL A 246 -11.00 5.47 5.55
C VAL A 246 -11.01 6.76 6.38
N PHE A 247 -10.22 7.76 5.99
CA PHE A 247 -10.13 9.06 6.65
C PHE A 247 -10.05 10.15 5.60
N ILE A 248 -10.83 11.21 5.80
CA ILE A 248 -10.72 12.46 5.05
C ILE A 248 -10.77 13.62 6.05
N GLY A 249 -9.66 14.35 6.17
CA GLY A 249 -9.54 15.45 7.12
C GLY A 249 -8.72 16.59 6.57
N THR A 250 -8.91 17.76 7.15
CA THR A 250 -8.17 18.97 6.76
C THR A 250 -7.41 19.54 7.95
N LYS A 251 -6.31 20.23 7.67
CA LYS A 251 -5.60 21.04 8.65
C LYS A 251 -5.77 22.54 8.36
N PRO A 252 -5.66 23.43 9.37
CA PRO A 252 -5.76 24.88 9.20
C PRO A 252 -4.76 25.48 8.21
#